data_AF-A0AAE8Q3D9-F1
#
_entry.id   AF-A0AAE8Q3D9-F1
#
_cell.length_a   1.000
_cell.length_b   1.000
_cell.length_c   1.000
_cell.angle_alpha   90.00
_cell.angle_beta   90.00
_cell.angle_gamma   90.00
#
_symmetry.space_group_name_H-M   'P 1'
#
loop_
_entity.id
_entity.type
_entity.pdbx_description
1 polymer ?
#
loop_
_entity_poly.entity_id
_entity_poly.type
_entity_poly.pdbx_seq_one_letter_code
_entity_poly.pdbx_strand_id
1 'polypeptide(L)'
;MECSAAWRFLATVALASFASSAFADTSSTSWPQTQSEIKADTDVHFGTLANGMRFAIMRNVTPPGQAAIRFRIGSGSLDENDSQQGLAHVLEHMAFKGSTHVAEGEMIRILQRKGLAFGPDTNAHTSYDETVYALDLPEVDADTISTSLMLMRETASELTLDAGAFDRERGVILSEERLRDTPQYRASLGIMNSLLAGQRATMRAPIGKADIISNAPVDLVRDYYRANYRPDRATLIVVGDIDPAAMEVKIRQRFGDWKAVGPAQTKAGLGALVTKGETAEVIVIPGDITSIQIAWTRPYDAAPDTLAKRRAGLIEDLGFLVLNRRVSAIASKADAPFINADVRTQEDHDLFRQAANEAGALSSAALVSAQAPIWSSDAPYGSFSRDGYSWNNDVWGPRAGPQTISVSGVNRWSVWSDQPNTPGIKSYPHVAFNIGKPLSSINTLSSSFNQEVPTGGAWDVAYDIWDSSNKHEIMLWTNYTGNSDGSGNVKPISYHYAPSGAAIPVYSNVNVGGATWNVFEGEGPDGHKVISLLRTSKTNSGTVDIKSILQWIKSKGYFGDIKVGSVQYGVEITSSPGGKNFNFNNWSVTSK
;
A
#
# COMPACT_ATOMS: atom_id res chain seq x y z
N MET A 1 88.27 -29.80 -26.62
CA MET A 1 88.67 -30.61 -25.44
C MET A 1 87.41 -30.83 -24.63
N GLU A 2 87.14 -32.09 -24.23
CA GLU A 2 86.26 -32.53 -23.12
C GLU A 2 84.77 -32.12 -23.20
N CYS A 3 83.82 -33.04 -23.43
CA CYS A 3 83.22 -34.02 -22.48
C CYS A 3 82.28 -33.36 -21.45
N SER A 4 81.08 -33.87 -21.12
CA SER A 4 80.54 -35.23 -21.24
C SER A 4 78.99 -35.26 -21.43
N ALA A 5 78.47 -36.39 -21.95
CA ALA A 5 77.07 -36.82 -21.89
C ALA A 5 76.49 -36.78 -20.45
N ALA A 6 75.17 -36.68 -20.21
CA ALA A 6 74.12 -37.65 -20.56
C ALA A 6 72.68 -37.06 -20.40
N TRP A 7 71.54 -37.68 -20.75
CA TRP A 7 71.28 -39.05 -21.26
C TRP A 7 70.14 -39.09 -22.32
N ARG A 8 69.02 -39.84 -22.12
CA ARG A 8 67.84 -39.95 -23.00
C ARG A 8 66.58 -40.31 -22.19
N PHE A 9 65.36 -39.99 -22.68
CA PHE A 9 64.35 -41.00 -23.03
C PHE A 9 63.16 -40.40 -23.83
N LEU A 10 62.69 -41.15 -24.83
CA LEU A 10 61.45 -40.91 -25.59
C LEU A 10 60.33 -41.78 -24.98
N ALA A 11 59.17 -41.20 -24.71
CA ALA A 11 57.93 -41.95 -24.49
C ALA A 11 56.74 -41.12 -24.97
N THR A 12 56.12 -41.55 -26.05
CA THR A 12 54.94 -40.90 -26.64
C THR A 12 53.69 -41.28 -25.83
N VAL A 13 53.03 -40.30 -25.22
CA VAL A 13 51.69 -40.48 -24.62
C VAL A 13 50.72 -39.54 -25.32
N ALA A 14 49.72 -40.12 -25.99
CA ALA A 14 48.64 -39.36 -26.59
C ALA A 14 47.71 -38.83 -25.49
N LEU A 15 47.68 -37.51 -25.31
CA LEU A 15 46.70 -36.82 -24.47
C LEU A 15 45.55 -36.34 -25.35
N ALA A 16 44.38 -36.92 -25.13
CA ALA A 16 43.14 -36.47 -25.77
C ALA A 16 42.86 -35.02 -25.36
N SER A 17 42.63 -34.15 -26.36
CA SER A 17 42.27 -32.76 -26.13
C SER A 17 40.87 -32.66 -25.53
N PHE A 18 40.78 -32.60 -24.19
CA PHE A 18 39.60 -32.03 -23.55
C PHE A 18 39.55 -30.55 -23.89
N ALA A 19 38.71 -30.20 -24.87
CA ALA A 19 38.30 -28.83 -25.11
C ALA A 19 37.46 -28.39 -23.90
N SER A 20 38.12 -27.82 -22.89
CA SER A 20 37.44 -27.06 -21.85
C SER A 20 36.71 -25.91 -22.51
N SER A 21 35.40 -26.08 -22.73
CA SER A 21 34.52 -24.99 -23.11
C SER A 21 34.65 -23.91 -22.04
N ALA A 22 35.35 -22.83 -22.38
CA ALA A 22 35.42 -21.64 -21.55
C ALA A 22 34.02 -21.03 -21.52
N PHE A 23 33.24 -21.41 -20.50
CA PHE A 23 32.08 -20.65 -20.10
C PHE A 23 32.58 -19.25 -19.81
N ALA A 24 32.18 -18.28 -20.62
CA ALA A 24 32.53 -16.89 -20.42
C ALA A 24 32.09 -16.50 -19.01
N ASP A 25 32.96 -15.78 -18.28
CA ASP A 25 32.61 -15.13 -17.02
C ASP A 25 31.43 -14.20 -17.27
N THR A 26 30.22 -14.70 -17.00
CA THR A 26 29.03 -13.87 -16.88
C THR A 26 29.29 -12.99 -15.68
N SER A 27 29.52 -11.70 -15.91
CA SER A 27 29.72 -10.71 -14.86
C SER A 27 28.45 -10.63 -14.00
N SER A 28 28.34 -11.49 -12.99
CA SER A 28 27.33 -11.37 -11.96
C SER A 28 27.59 -10.02 -11.31
N THR A 29 26.71 -9.06 -11.55
CA THR A 29 26.77 -7.76 -10.88
C THR A 29 26.93 -8.04 -9.39
N SER A 30 27.89 -7.41 -8.71
CA SER A 30 28.09 -7.69 -7.30
C SER A 30 26.87 -7.22 -6.50
N TRP A 31 26.69 -7.77 -5.30
CA TRP A 31 25.64 -7.33 -4.38
C TRP A 31 25.89 -5.85 -3.99
N PRO A 32 24.89 -4.95 -3.93
CA PRO A 32 25.13 -3.52 -3.70
C PRO A 32 25.99 -3.20 -2.46
N GLN A 33 25.79 -3.93 -1.36
CA GLN A 33 26.58 -3.80 -0.13
C GLN A 33 28.08 -4.12 -0.30
N THR A 34 28.49 -4.84 -1.35
CA THR A 34 29.91 -5.13 -1.61
C THR A 34 30.69 -3.91 -2.10
N GLN A 35 30.00 -2.86 -2.55
CA GLN A 35 30.58 -1.59 -2.98
C GLN A 35 30.31 -0.47 -1.95
N SER A 36 29.62 -0.78 -0.85
CA SER A 36 29.26 0.18 0.20
C SER A 36 30.28 0.18 1.34
N GLU A 37 30.47 1.36 1.96
CA GLU A 37 31.13 1.45 3.28
C GLU A 37 30.22 0.96 4.42
N ILE A 38 28.91 0.98 4.19
CA ILE A 38 27.90 0.50 5.14
C ILE A 38 27.83 -1.01 5.03
N LYS A 39 28.35 -1.70 6.05
CA LYS A 39 28.24 -3.16 6.13
C LYS A 39 26.77 -3.56 6.20
N ALA A 40 26.39 -4.54 5.40
CA ALA A 40 25.10 -5.19 5.55
C ALA A 40 24.99 -5.89 6.91
N ASP A 41 23.75 -6.10 7.35
CA ASP A 41 23.42 -6.87 8.54
C ASP A 41 24.03 -8.28 8.45
N THR A 42 24.69 -8.71 9.53
CA THR A 42 25.35 -10.01 9.63
C THR A 42 24.37 -11.18 9.73
N ASP A 43 23.13 -10.92 10.11
CA ASP A 43 22.08 -11.93 10.22
C ASP A 43 21.45 -12.29 8.86
N VAL A 44 21.78 -11.55 7.80
CA VAL A 44 21.33 -11.81 6.43
C VAL A 44 22.36 -12.66 5.68
N HIS A 45 21.99 -13.91 5.44
CA HIS A 45 22.75 -14.86 4.63
C HIS A 45 22.52 -14.60 3.14
N PHE A 46 23.45 -13.87 2.51
CA PHE A 46 23.44 -13.59 1.08
C PHE A 46 24.17 -14.67 0.27
N GLY A 47 23.66 -14.96 -0.93
CA GLY A 47 24.40 -15.77 -1.88
C GLY A 47 23.93 -15.62 -3.32
N THR A 48 24.65 -16.31 -4.21
CA THR A 48 24.39 -16.35 -5.64
C THR A 48 24.53 -17.81 -6.12
N LEU A 49 23.62 -18.23 -6.98
CA LEU A 49 23.66 -19.52 -7.69
C LEU A 49 24.58 -19.43 -8.91
N ALA A 50 25.05 -20.58 -9.40
CA ALA A 50 25.93 -20.64 -10.58
C ALA A 50 25.27 -20.12 -11.88
N ASN A 51 23.94 -20.07 -11.94
CA ASN A 51 23.17 -19.47 -13.04
C ASN A 51 22.93 -17.96 -12.87
N GLY A 52 23.51 -17.32 -11.85
CA GLY A 52 23.38 -15.89 -11.57
C GLY A 52 22.22 -15.51 -10.63
N MET A 53 21.31 -16.43 -10.31
CA MET A 53 20.20 -16.12 -9.41
C MET A 53 20.68 -15.80 -7.99
N ARG A 54 20.23 -14.67 -7.46
CA ARG A 54 20.56 -14.20 -6.12
C ARG A 54 19.59 -14.75 -5.08
N PHE A 55 20.06 -14.90 -3.84
CA PHE A 55 19.19 -15.10 -2.69
C PHE A 55 19.68 -14.33 -1.46
N ALA A 56 18.73 -13.94 -0.60
CA ALA A 56 19.00 -13.36 0.70
C ALA A 56 18.07 -14.01 1.74
N ILE A 57 18.63 -14.57 2.80
CA ILE A 57 17.90 -15.36 3.78
C ILE A 57 18.19 -14.81 5.18
N MET A 58 17.17 -14.44 5.94
CA MET A 58 17.32 -13.94 7.30
C MET A 58 16.44 -14.76 8.25
N ARG A 59 17.02 -15.18 9.38
CA ARG A 59 16.22 -15.80 10.44
C ARG A 59 15.52 -14.72 11.26
N ASN A 60 14.20 -14.80 11.37
CA ASN A 60 13.39 -13.97 12.26
C ASN A 60 12.29 -14.82 12.90
N VAL A 61 12.38 -15.04 14.22
CA VAL A 61 11.44 -15.88 14.98
C VAL A 61 10.19 -15.13 15.46
N THR A 62 9.91 -13.93 14.94
CA THR A 62 8.79 -13.09 15.35
C THR A 62 7.94 -12.67 14.14
N PRO A 63 6.69 -13.19 14.00
CA PRO A 63 6.06 -14.22 14.83
C PRO A 63 6.69 -15.63 14.63
N PRO A 64 6.65 -16.51 15.64
CA PRO A 64 7.26 -17.84 15.58
C PRO A 64 6.53 -18.76 14.60
N GLY A 65 7.26 -19.67 13.96
CA GLY A 65 6.71 -20.61 12.99
C GLY A 65 6.17 -20.01 11.68
N GLN A 66 6.47 -18.74 11.38
CA GLN A 66 6.03 -18.05 10.15
C GLN A 66 7.22 -17.61 9.28
N ALA A 67 6.99 -17.38 7.99
CA ALA A 67 7.99 -16.81 7.09
C ALA A 67 7.39 -16.04 5.92
N ALA A 68 8.01 -14.93 5.55
CA ALA A 68 7.76 -14.18 4.33
C ALA A 68 8.74 -14.61 3.23
N ILE A 69 8.21 -14.93 2.05
CA ILE A 69 8.98 -15.14 0.82
C ILE A 69 8.64 -14.01 -0.16
N ARG A 70 9.66 -13.41 -0.77
CA ARG A 70 9.52 -12.46 -1.88
C ARG A 70 10.43 -12.90 -3.03
N PHE A 71 9.86 -13.16 -4.20
CA PHE A 71 10.62 -13.46 -5.41
C PHE A 71 10.56 -12.26 -6.35
N ARG A 72 11.68 -11.56 -6.47
CA ARG A 72 11.82 -10.36 -7.27
C ARG A 72 12.43 -10.71 -8.62
N ILE A 73 11.71 -10.41 -9.69
CA ILE A 73 12.29 -10.25 -11.03
C ILE A 73 12.68 -8.79 -11.18
N GLY A 74 13.95 -8.52 -11.44
CA GLY A 74 14.47 -7.17 -11.70
C GLY A 74 14.14 -6.68 -13.10
N SER A 75 12.86 -6.74 -13.47
CA SER A 75 12.29 -6.20 -14.70
C SER A 75 10.86 -5.75 -14.46
N GLY A 76 10.49 -4.62 -15.06
CA GLY A 76 9.16 -4.00 -14.96
C GLY A 76 8.83 -3.25 -16.25
N SER A 77 7.93 -2.27 -16.19
CA SER A 77 7.46 -1.57 -17.39
C SER A 77 8.53 -0.81 -18.17
N LEU A 78 9.65 -0.39 -17.55
CA LEU A 78 10.76 0.24 -18.27
C LEU A 78 11.42 -0.66 -19.31
N ASP A 79 11.41 -1.99 -19.11
CA ASP A 79 11.94 -2.95 -20.07
C ASP A 79 10.99 -3.20 -21.26
N GLU A 80 9.74 -2.71 -21.22
CA GLU A 80 8.76 -2.89 -22.31
C GLU A 80 9.15 -2.08 -23.55
N ASN A 81 9.09 -2.71 -24.74
CA ASN A 81 9.14 -1.97 -26.00
C ASN A 81 7.81 -1.23 -26.28
N ASP A 82 7.74 -0.42 -27.34
CA ASP A 82 6.56 0.43 -27.59
C ASP A 82 5.27 -0.34 -27.89
N SER A 83 5.36 -1.59 -28.37
CA SER A 83 4.22 -2.50 -28.56
C SER A 83 3.84 -3.31 -27.31
N GLN A 84 4.59 -3.15 -26.21
CA GLN A 84 4.44 -3.94 -24.98
C GLN A 84 3.99 -3.13 -23.76
N GLN A 85 3.53 -1.88 -23.91
CA GLN A 85 3.19 -0.99 -22.79
C GLN A 85 2.04 -1.55 -21.93
N GLY A 86 2.35 -2.05 -20.74
CA GLY A 86 1.44 -2.77 -19.82
C GLY A 86 1.59 -4.30 -19.81
N LEU A 87 2.40 -4.89 -20.68
CA LEU A 87 2.53 -6.34 -20.77
C LEU A 87 3.38 -6.95 -19.64
N ALA A 88 4.17 -6.16 -18.93
CA ALA A 88 4.81 -6.57 -17.67
C ALA A 88 3.76 -6.87 -16.60
N HIS A 89 2.77 -5.98 -16.45
CA HIS A 89 1.65 -6.14 -15.51
C HIS A 89 0.68 -7.24 -15.96
N VAL A 90 0.41 -7.36 -17.27
CA VAL A 90 -0.32 -8.52 -17.81
C VAL A 90 0.38 -9.83 -17.45
N LEU A 91 1.71 -9.91 -17.58
CA LEU A 91 2.47 -11.12 -17.28
C LEU A 91 2.37 -11.50 -15.79
N GLU A 92 2.36 -10.52 -14.89
CA GLU A 92 2.11 -10.73 -13.47
C GLU A 92 0.77 -11.42 -13.22
N HIS A 93 -0.32 -10.91 -13.80
CA HIS A 93 -1.64 -11.56 -13.74
C HIS A 93 -1.62 -12.96 -14.35
N MET A 94 -0.95 -13.12 -15.50
CA MET A 94 -0.83 -14.38 -16.22
C MET A 94 -0.04 -15.45 -15.43
N ALA A 95 0.80 -15.06 -14.47
CA ALA A 95 1.48 -15.99 -13.59
C ALA A 95 0.50 -16.85 -12.78
N PHE A 96 -0.66 -16.29 -12.42
CA PHE A 96 -1.73 -16.99 -11.70
C PHE A 96 -2.66 -17.81 -12.61
N LYS A 97 -2.46 -17.78 -13.94
CA LYS A 97 -3.31 -18.47 -14.93
C LYS A 97 -2.74 -19.82 -15.41
N GLY A 98 -1.66 -20.28 -14.80
CA GLY A 98 -1.21 -21.67 -14.91
C GLY A 98 0.16 -21.85 -15.55
N SER A 99 0.84 -22.91 -15.12
CA SER A 99 2.20 -23.29 -15.46
C SER A 99 2.30 -24.79 -15.75
N THR A 100 3.47 -25.27 -16.19
CA THR A 100 3.72 -26.69 -16.54
C THR A 100 3.17 -27.68 -15.51
N HIS A 101 3.30 -27.40 -14.20
CA HIS A 101 2.85 -28.28 -13.12
C HIS A 101 1.66 -27.73 -12.31
N VAL A 102 1.09 -26.58 -12.68
CA VAL A 102 -0.04 -25.96 -11.98
C VAL A 102 -1.11 -25.56 -12.99
N ALA A 103 -2.22 -26.29 -13.02
CA ALA A 103 -3.35 -25.98 -13.89
C ALA A 103 -3.94 -24.59 -13.60
N GLU A 104 -4.59 -23.99 -14.60
CA GLU A 104 -5.31 -22.71 -14.44
C GLU A 104 -6.29 -22.78 -13.26
N GLY A 105 -6.22 -21.79 -12.37
CA GLY A 105 -7.05 -21.73 -11.17
C GLY A 105 -6.62 -22.63 -10.01
N GLU A 106 -5.66 -23.56 -10.18
CA GLU A 106 -5.14 -24.36 -9.06
C GLU A 106 -4.09 -23.61 -8.23
N MET A 107 -3.35 -22.64 -8.77
CA MET A 107 -2.33 -21.91 -8.00
C MET A 107 -2.92 -21.32 -6.70
N ILE A 108 -4.01 -20.56 -6.82
CA ILE A 108 -4.72 -19.97 -5.68
C ILE A 108 -5.25 -21.05 -4.72
N ARG A 109 -5.70 -22.21 -5.23
CA ARG A 109 -6.24 -23.29 -4.39
C ARG A 109 -5.17 -24.07 -3.64
N ILE A 110 -4.02 -24.36 -4.27
CA ILE A 110 -2.83 -24.94 -3.62
C ILE A 110 -2.44 -24.06 -2.44
N LEU A 111 -2.38 -22.76 -2.70
CA LEU A 111 -2.00 -21.72 -1.79
C LEU A 111 -3.02 -21.53 -0.64
N GLN A 112 -4.34 -21.52 -0.92
CA GLN A 112 -5.40 -21.52 0.11
C GLN A 112 -5.37 -22.79 0.98
N ARG A 113 -5.04 -23.97 0.42
CA ARG A 113 -4.84 -25.21 1.20
C ARG A 113 -3.65 -25.12 2.18
N LYS A 114 -2.79 -24.12 2.03
CA LYS A 114 -1.68 -23.77 2.96
C LYS A 114 -2.01 -22.60 3.90
N GLY A 115 -3.26 -22.15 3.92
CA GLY A 115 -3.77 -21.20 4.93
C GLY A 115 -3.38 -19.73 4.73
N LEU A 116 -2.64 -19.36 3.68
CA LEU A 116 -2.41 -17.95 3.37
C LEU A 116 -3.64 -17.33 2.68
N ALA A 117 -3.77 -16.00 2.74
CA ALA A 117 -4.80 -15.23 2.03
C ALA A 117 -4.35 -14.90 0.59
N PHE A 118 -5.29 -14.87 -0.38
CA PHE A 118 -4.96 -14.79 -1.81
C PHE A 118 -5.80 -13.85 -2.67
N GLY A 119 -5.08 -13.13 -3.54
CA GLY A 119 -5.54 -12.47 -4.76
C GLY A 119 -4.32 -12.01 -5.58
N PRO A 120 -4.38 -11.92 -6.92
CA PRO A 120 -3.23 -11.46 -7.73
C PRO A 120 -2.67 -10.13 -7.20
N ASP A 121 -3.53 -9.11 -7.09
CA ASP A 121 -3.24 -7.76 -6.59
C ASP A 121 -2.82 -7.71 -5.10
N THR A 122 -2.89 -8.83 -4.38
CA THR A 122 -2.47 -8.98 -2.97
C THR A 122 -1.13 -9.69 -2.84
N ASN A 123 -0.78 -10.54 -3.81
CA ASN A 123 0.38 -11.44 -3.76
C ASN A 123 1.40 -11.17 -4.86
N ALA A 124 1.17 -10.20 -5.73
CA ALA A 124 2.16 -9.69 -6.65
C ALA A 124 2.01 -8.18 -6.86
N HIS A 125 3.04 -7.56 -7.45
CA HIS A 125 2.94 -6.23 -8.05
C HIS A 125 4.03 -6.01 -9.10
N THR A 126 3.71 -5.17 -10.08
CA THR A 126 4.63 -4.66 -11.11
C THR A 126 4.84 -3.17 -10.92
N SER A 127 6.11 -2.79 -10.77
CA SER A 127 6.57 -1.40 -10.79
C SER A 127 7.32 -1.12 -12.09
N TYR A 128 8.00 0.03 -12.16
CA TYR A 128 8.74 0.43 -13.35
C TYR A 128 9.96 -0.44 -13.63
N ASP A 129 10.64 -0.97 -12.61
CA ASP A 129 11.88 -1.75 -12.80
C ASP A 129 11.87 -3.15 -12.15
N GLU A 130 10.78 -3.55 -11.51
CA GLU A 130 10.61 -4.87 -10.92
C GLU A 130 9.18 -5.41 -10.96
N THR A 131 9.10 -6.74 -10.94
CA THR A 131 7.89 -7.51 -10.64
C THR A 131 8.20 -8.38 -9.43
N VAL A 132 7.38 -8.33 -8.39
CA VAL A 132 7.61 -9.07 -7.13
C VAL A 132 6.43 -9.97 -6.83
N TYR A 133 6.70 -11.25 -6.57
CA TYR A 133 5.73 -12.24 -6.11
C TYR A 133 5.94 -12.51 -4.61
N ALA A 134 4.86 -12.53 -3.84
CA ALA A 134 4.87 -12.48 -2.38
C ALA A 134 3.99 -13.56 -1.74
N LEU A 135 4.58 -14.33 -0.83
CA LEU A 135 3.90 -15.31 0.02
C LEU A 135 4.24 -15.05 1.48
N ASP A 136 3.21 -14.93 2.33
CA ASP A 136 3.35 -14.80 3.78
C ASP A 136 2.81 -16.08 4.44
N LEU A 137 3.74 -16.98 4.78
CA LEU A 137 3.46 -18.34 5.23
C LEU A 137 3.01 -18.32 6.70
N PRO A 138 1.77 -18.75 7.02
CA PRO A 138 1.28 -18.83 8.39
C PRO A 138 1.89 -20.00 9.18
N GLU A 139 2.53 -20.95 8.48
CA GLU A 139 3.22 -22.09 9.05
C GLU A 139 4.49 -22.42 8.24
N VAL A 140 5.58 -22.72 8.93
CA VAL A 140 6.88 -23.13 8.37
C VAL A 140 7.06 -24.64 8.58
N ASP A 141 6.45 -25.42 7.70
CA ASP A 141 6.67 -26.86 7.60
C ASP A 141 7.40 -27.26 6.29
N ALA A 142 7.85 -28.51 6.21
CA ALA A 142 8.63 -29.00 5.07
C ALA A 142 7.87 -28.97 3.74
N ASP A 143 6.57 -29.24 3.75
CA ASP A 143 5.70 -29.31 2.57
C ASP A 143 5.24 -27.92 2.13
N THR A 144 4.91 -27.03 3.06
CA THR A 144 4.58 -25.62 2.75
C THR A 144 5.78 -24.87 2.16
N ILE A 145 6.99 -25.09 2.69
CA ILE A 145 8.22 -24.55 2.10
C ILE A 145 8.51 -25.17 0.73
N SER A 146 8.37 -26.49 0.57
CA SER A 146 8.57 -27.18 -0.72
C SER A 146 7.61 -26.66 -1.80
N THR A 147 6.33 -26.53 -1.44
CA THR A 147 5.26 -25.98 -2.28
C THR A 147 5.55 -24.53 -2.68
N SER A 148 5.93 -23.69 -1.72
CA SER A 148 6.21 -22.27 -1.99
C SER A 148 7.40 -22.08 -2.94
N LEU A 149 8.48 -22.83 -2.74
CA LEU A 149 9.63 -22.80 -3.65
C LEU A 149 9.30 -23.40 -5.02
N MET A 150 8.43 -24.40 -5.10
CA MET A 150 7.91 -24.94 -6.37
C MET A 150 7.13 -23.87 -7.13
N LEU A 151 6.17 -23.19 -6.50
CA LEU A 151 5.37 -22.15 -7.15
C LEU A 151 6.22 -20.97 -7.64
N MET A 152 7.20 -20.53 -6.85
CA MET A 152 8.16 -19.50 -7.29
C MET A 152 9.01 -19.96 -8.47
N ARG A 153 9.36 -21.25 -8.54
CA ARG A 153 10.09 -21.84 -9.67
C ARG A 153 9.23 -21.97 -10.92
N GLU A 154 7.93 -22.27 -10.76
CA GLU A 154 6.98 -22.30 -11.86
C GLU A 154 6.80 -20.91 -12.47
N THR A 155 6.59 -19.87 -11.64
CA THR A 155 6.55 -18.48 -12.09
C THR A 155 7.85 -18.07 -12.82
N ALA A 156 9.01 -18.60 -12.40
CA ALA A 156 10.31 -18.26 -12.96
C ALA A 156 10.57 -18.73 -14.41
N SER A 157 10.09 -19.91 -14.84
CA SER A 157 10.23 -20.34 -16.26
C SER A 157 9.12 -21.20 -16.88
N GLU A 158 8.09 -21.57 -16.13
CA GLU A 158 7.13 -22.61 -16.53
C GLU A 158 5.73 -22.07 -16.85
N LEU A 159 5.54 -20.74 -16.92
CA LEU A 159 4.23 -20.17 -17.24
C LEU A 159 3.77 -20.60 -18.64
N THR A 160 2.57 -21.19 -18.72
CA THR A 160 2.00 -21.68 -19.98
C THR A 160 1.64 -20.55 -20.94
N LEU A 161 1.23 -19.40 -20.38
CA LEU A 161 0.77 -18.22 -21.11
C LEU A 161 -0.26 -18.60 -22.18
N ASP A 162 -1.32 -19.30 -21.76
CA ASP A 162 -2.43 -19.70 -22.63
C ASP A 162 -3.12 -18.49 -23.26
N ALA A 163 -3.50 -18.62 -24.53
CA ALA A 163 -4.13 -17.55 -25.29
C ALA A 163 -5.55 -17.25 -24.79
N GLY A 164 -6.33 -18.30 -24.49
CA GLY A 164 -7.70 -18.15 -24.00
C GLY A 164 -7.76 -17.57 -22.59
N ALA A 165 -6.83 -17.97 -21.72
CA ALA A 165 -6.68 -17.36 -20.40
C ALA A 165 -6.29 -15.88 -20.48
N PHE A 166 -5.36 -15.52 -21.38
CA PHE A 166 -5.00 -14.13 -21.63
C PHE A 166 -6.18 -13.29 -22.16
N ASP A 167 -6.93 -13.78 -23.14
CA ASP A 167 -8.09 -13.07 -23.68
C ASP A 167 -9.17 -12.82 -22.60
N ARG A 168 -9.35 -13.75 -21.65
CA ARG A 168 -10.20 -13.52 -20.46
C ARG A 168 -9.63 -12.46 -19.53
N GLU A 169 -8.31 -12.51 -19.28
CA GLU A 169 -7.66 -11.62 -18.31
C GLU A 169 -7.56 -10.16 -18.78
N ARG A 170 -7.49 -9.90 -20.09
CA ARG A 170 -7.60 -8.54 -20.66
C ARG A 170 -8.83 -7.80 -20.10
N GLY A 171 -9.97 -8.49 -19.97
CA GLY A 171 -11.20 -7.90 -19.43
C GLY A 171 -11.11 -7.50 -17.96
N VAL A 172 -10.30 -8.22 -17.17
CA VAL A 172 -10.02 -7.90 -15.75
C VAL A 172 -9.12 -6.67 -15.69
N ILE A 173 -7.98 -6.69 -16.39
CA ILE A 173 -6.98 -5.61 -16.35
C ILE A 173 -7.54 -4.30 -16.92
N LEU A 174 -8.34 -4.34 -17.99
CA LEU A 174 -9.04 -3.16 -18.51
C LEU A 174 -10.14 -2.65 -17.56
N SER A 175 -10.65 -3.48 -16.66
CA SER A 175 -11.60 -3.03 -15.62
C SER A 175 -10.88 -2.40 -14.44
N GLU A 176 -9.73 -2.94 -14.07
CA GLU A 176 -8.83 -2.38 -13.06
C GLU A 176 -8.24 -1.03 -13.50
N GLU A 177 -7.80 -0.89 -14.76
CA GLU A 177 -7.34 0.38 -15.33
C GLU A 177 -8.40 1.49 -15.19
N ARG A 178 -9.65 1.19 -15.55
CA ARG A 178 -10.80 2.10 -15.38
C ARG A 178 -11.14 2.42 -13.92
N LEU A 179 -10.79 1.54 -12.97
CA LEU A 179 -10.93 1.78 -11.53
C LEU A 179 -9.77 2.63 -10.99
N ARG A 180 -8.57 2.47 -11.55
CA ARG A 180 -7.36 3.25 -11.21
C ARG A 180 -7.37 4.66 -11.81
N ASP A 181 -8.08 4.90 -12.92
CA ASP A 181 -8.22 6.20 -13.61
C ASP A 181 -9.05 7.24 -12.82
N THR A 182 -8.52 7.61 -11.66
CA THR A 182 -9.04 8.65 -10.76
C THR A 182 -8.47 10.03 -11.12
N PRO A 183 -9.16 11.13 -10.74
CA PRO A 183 -8.60 12.48 -10.86
C PRO A 183 -7.19 12.59 -10.26
N GLN A 184 -6.99 12.02 -9.08
CA GLN A 184 -5.71 12.01 -8.35
C GLN A 184 -4.61 11.28 -9.13
N TYR A 185 -4.94 10.16 -9.79
CA TYR A 185 -3.99 9.41 -10.62
C TYR A 185 -3.61 10.18 -11.90
N ARG A 186 -4.57 10.83 -12.56
CA ARG A 186 -4.26 11.70 -13.72
C ARG A 186 -3.43 12.92 -13.32
N ALA A 187 -3.66 13.49 -12.13
CA ALA A 187 -2.85 14.58 -11.62
C ALA A 187 -1.41 14.14 -11.32
N SER A 188 -1.22 12.97 -10.67
CA SER A 188 0.12 12.45 -10.37
C SER A 188 0.89 12.07 -11.64
N LEU A 189 0.23 11.50 -12.66
CA LEU A 189 0.83 11.30 -13.99
C LEU A 189 1.20 12.63 -14.67
N GLY A 190 0.34 13.65 -14.59
CA GLY A 190 0.65 14.98 -15.14
C GLY A 190 1.89 15.61 -14.50
N ILE A 191 1.96 15.56 -13.15
CA ILE A 191 3.11 16.06 -12.38
C ILE A 191 4.37 15.29 -12.75
N MET A 192 4.32 13.95 -12.76
CA MET A 192 5.46 13.09 -13.10
C MET A 192 5.94 13.34 -14.54
N ASN A 193 5.02 13.48 -15.50
CA ASN A 193 5.34 13.79 -16.89
C ASN A 193 5.98 15.18 -17.07
N SER A 194 5.60 16.16 -16.24
CA SER A 194 6.23 17.47 -16.24
C SER A 194 7.64 17.44 -15.62
N LEU A 195 7.81 16.81 -14.45
CA LEU A 195 9.09 16.75 -13.74
C LEU A 195 10.11 15.88 -14.47
N LEU A 196 9.68 14.72 -14.98
CA LEU A 196 10.55 13.75 -15.64
C LEU A 196 10.54 13.86 -17.18
N ALA A 197 10.19 15.03 -17.72
CA ALA A 197 10.14 15.28 -19.16
C ALA A 197 11.44 14.82 -19.86
N GLY A 198 11.31 14.01 -20.93
CA GLY A 198 12.43 13.39 -21.64
C GLY A 198 12.86 12.02 -21.11
N GLN A 199 12.40 11.60 -19.93
CA GLN A 199 12.63 10.24 -19.40
C GLN A 199 11.60 9.23 -19.91
N ARG A 200 12.06 7.98 -20.11
CA ARG A 200 11.26 6.80 -20.49
C ARG A 200 10.13 6.50 -19.52
N ALA A 201 10.31 6.82 -18.24
CA ALA A 201 9.31 6.72 -17.17
C ALA A 201 7.94 7.33 -17.57
N THR A 202 7.97 8.51 -18.19
CA THR A 202 6.77 9.25 -18.63
C THR A 202 5.91 8.51 -19.67
N MET A 203 6.46 7.47 -20.30
CA MET A 203 5.83 6.66 -21.33
C MET A 203 5.70 5.18 -20.93
N ARG A 204 5.90 4.85 -19.64
CA ARG A 204 5.95 3.47 -19.11
C ARG A 204 5.23 3.32 -17.77
N ALA A 205 4.11 4.00 -17.57
CA ALA A 205 3.24 3.71 -16.42
C ALA A 205 2.93 2.19 -16.38
N PRO A 206 3.07 1.47 -15.24
CA PRO A 206 2.92 0.01 -15.20
C PRO A 206 1.57 -0.54 -15.67
N ILE A 207 0.49 0.24 -15.49
CA ILE A 207 -0.86 -0.10 -16.00
C ILE A 207 -0.94 -0.09 -17.54
N GLY A 208 0.06 0.48 -18.23
CA GLY A 208 0.21 0.42 -19.68
C GLY A 208 -0.76 1.31 -20.46
N LYS A 209 -1.15 0.82 -21.65
CA LYS A 209 -2.13 1.46 -22.53
C LYS A 209 -3.27 0.51 -22.84
N ALA A 210 -4.51 0.96 -22.61
CA ALA A 210 -5.71 0.18 -22.88
C ALA A 210 -5.80 -0.37 -24.32
N ASP A 211 -5.35 0.40 -25.33
CA ASP A 211 -5.29 -0.04 -26.72
C ASP A 211 -4.33 -1.23 -26.92
N ILE A 212 -3.12 -1.16 -26.36
CA ILE A 212 -2.14 -2.25 -26.42
C ILE A 212 -2.65 -3.47 -25.66
N ILE A 213 -3.18 -3.30 -24.45
CA ILE A 213 -3.74 -4.41 -23.66
C ILE A 213 -4.92 -5.07 -24.37
N SER A 214 -5.76 -4.29 -25.07
CA SER A 214 -6.90 -4.83 -25.84
C SER A 214 -6.48 -5.65 -27.05
N ASN A 215 -5.39 -5.26 -27.73
CA ASN A 215 -5.05 -5.74 -29.07
C ASN A 215 -3.75 -6.57 -29.17
N ALA A 216 -2.86 -6.52 -28.18
CA ALA A 216 -1.59 -7.24 -28.22
C ALA A 216 -1.79 -8.76 -28.28
N PRO A 217 -1.16 -9.49 -29.22
CA PRO A 217 -1.19 -10.95 -29.23
C PRO A 217 -0.41 -11.52 -28.04
N VAL A 218 -0.82 -12.70 -27.55
CA VAL A 218 -0.18 -13.39 -26.41
C VAL A 218 1.32 -13.62 -26.60
N ASP A 219 1.79 -13.70 -27.85
CA ASP A 219 3.20 -13.87 -28.17
C ASP A 219 4.07 -12.68 -27.72
N LEU A 220 3.54 -11.45 -27.68
CA LEU A 220 4.29 -10.31 -27.12
C LEU A 220 4.51 -10.44 -25.60
N VAL A 221 3.59 -11.09 -24.89
CA VAL A 221 3.73 -11.42 -23.45
C VAL A 221 4.74 -12.56 -23.28
N ARG A 222 4.69 -13.59 -24.14
CA ARG A 222 5.67 -14.70 -24.14
C ARG A 222 7.09 -14.22 -24.46
N ASP A 223 7.24 -13.27 -25.37
CA ASP A 223 8.54 -12.69 -25.72
C ASP A 223 9.07 -11.78 -24.60
N TYR A 224 8.21 -10.98 -23.96
CA TYR A 224 8.59 -10.26 -22.74
C TYR A 224 9.03 -11.22 -21.63
N TYR A 225 8.29 -12.31 -21.39
CA TYR A 225 8.63 -13.34 -20.39
C TYR A 225 10.02 -13.94 -20.65
N ARG A 226 10.25 -14.46 -21.86
CA ARG A 226 11.56 -15.04 -22.26
C ARG A 226 12.72 -14.06 -22.12
N ALA A 227 12.48 -12.79 -22.48
CA ALA A 227 13.51 -11.76 -22.45
C ALA A 227 13.91 -11.32 -21.02
N ASN A 228 12.96 -11.31 -20.09
CA ASN A 228 13.11 -10.64 -18.79
C ASN A 228 13.10 -11.57 -17.58
N TYR A 229 12.41 -12.72 -17.63
CA TYR A 229 12.39 -13.69 -16.53
C TYR A 229 13.60 -14.62 -16.66
N ARG A 230 14.69 -14.18 -16.05
CA ARG A 230 16.01 -14.81 -16.13
C ARG A 230 16.62 -14.96 -14.73
N PRO A 231 17.40 -16.03 -14.47
CA PRO A 231 18.10 -16.18 -13.19
C PRO A 231 19.03 -14.99 -12.91
N ASP A 232 19.76 -14.49 -13.92
CA ASP A 232 20.64 -13.33 -13.78
C ASP A 232 19.93 -12.00 -13.42
N ARG A 233 18.60 -11.93 -13.54
CA ARG A 233 17.76 -10.78 -13.11
C ARG A 233 16.95 -11.06 -11.84
N ALA A 234 17.04 -12.25 -11.25
CA ALA A 234 16.14 -12.69 -10.19
C ALA A 234 16.81 -12.76 -8.79
N THR A 235 16.06 -12.35 -7.78
CA THR A 235 16.45 -12.43 -6.36
C THR A 235 15.32 -13.07 -5.55
N LEU A 236 15.62 -14.16 -4.84
CA LEU A 236 14.71 -14.78 -3.87
C LEU A 236 15.07 -14.33 -2.44
N ILE A 237 14.11 -13.71 -1.75
CA ILE A 237 14.26 -13.21 -0.39
C ILE A 237 13.39 -14.06 0.52
N VAL A 238 13.94 -14.54 1.64
CA VAL A 238 13.22 -15.35 2.63
C VAL A 238 13.53 -14.84 4.04
N VAL A 239 12.51 -14.47 4.80
CA VAL A 239 12.64 -13.96 6.18
C VAL A 239 11.65 -14.68 7.09
N GLY A 240 12.11 -15.35 8.15
CA GLY A 240 11.20 -16.05 9.07
C GLY A 240 11.87 -17.05 10.01
N ASP A 241 11.07 -17.87 10.69
CA ASP A 241 11.55 -18.89 11.62
C ASP A 241 12.05 -20.14 10.87
N ILE A 242 13.14 -19.92 10.14
CA ILE A 242 13.81 -20.89 9.27
C ILE A 242 15.29 -21.01 9.64
N ASP A 243 15.89 -22.14 9.30
CA ASP A 243 17.35 -22.29 9.24
C ASP A 243 17.85 -21.76 7.88
N PRO A 244 18.73 -20.72 7.84
CA PRO A 244 19.20 -20.15 6.59
C PRO A 244 20.03 -21.11 5.72
N ALA A 245 20.82 -21.99 6.31
CA ALA A 245 21.66 -22.95 5.59
C ALA A 245 20.79 -24.08 4.99
N ALA A 246 19.81 -24.59 5.74
CA ALA A 246 18.85 -25.55 5.22
C ALA A 246 17.97 -24.95 4.11
N MET A 247 17.61 -23.67 4.21
CA MET A 247 16.89 -22.95 3.16
C MET A 247 17.74 -22.78 1.89
N GLU A 248 19.02 -22.39 2.02
CA GLU A 248 19.94 -22.29 0.88
C GLU A 248 20.02 -23.61 0.10
N VAL A 249 20.13 -24.76 0.78
CA VAL A 249 20.16 -26.08 0.13
C VAL A 249 18.89 -26.31 -0.71
N LYS A 250 17.71 -25.99 -0.17
CA LYS A 250 16.43 -26.10 -0.91
C LYS A 250 16.37 -25.15 -2.12
N ILE A 251 16.87 -23.92 -1.98
CA ILE A 251 16.93 -22.94 -3.07
C ILE A 251 17.88 -23.43 -4.17
N ARG A 252 19.08 -23.92 -3.81
CA ARG A 252 20.05 -24.52 -4.75
C ARG A 252 19.46 -25.70 -5.51
N GLN A 253 18.75 -26.60 -4.82
CA GLN A 253 18.08 -27.77 -5.42
C GLN A 253 16.95 -27.37 -6.38
N ARG A 254 16.14 -26.36 -6.02
CA ARG A 254 14.96 -25.97 -6.79
C ARG A 254 15.26 -25.07 -7.99
N PHE A 255 16.25 -24.18 -7.89
CA PHE A 255 16.53 -23.13 -8.89
C PHE A 255 17.88 -23.28 -9.59
N GLY A 256 18.76 -24.20 -9.16
CA GLY A 256 20.09 -24.36 -9.75
C GLY A 256 20.09 -24.85 -11.20
N ASP A 257 18.99 -25.42 -11.68
CA ASP A 257 18.79 -25.88 -13.05
C ASP A 257 18.19 -24.83 -13.99
N TRP A 258 17.69 -23.72 -13.46
CA TRP A 258 17.01 -22.68 -14.23
C TRP A 258 17.99 -22.03 -15.21
N LYS A 259 17.68 -22.13 -16.51
CA LYS A 259 18.47 -21.54 -17.60
C LYS A 259 17.73 -20.35 -18.17
N ALA A 260 18.47 -19.29 -18.42
CA ALA A 260 17.96 -18.12 -19.12
C ALA A 260 17.72 -18.44 -20.62
N VAL A 261 16.64 -17.91 -21.20
CA VAL A 261 16.31 -18.11 -22.62
C VAL A 261 16.85 -16.95 -23.44
N GLY A 262 17.67 -17.25 -24.46
CA GLY A 262 18.27 -16.24 -25.34
C GLY A 262 19.33 -15.33 -24.66
N PRO A 263 19.88 -14.35 -25.39
CA PRO A 263 20.80 -13.37 -24.83
C PRO A 263 20.11 -12.45 -23.82
N ALA A 264 20.86 -11.96 -22.84
CA ALA A 264 20.37 -10.90 -21.94
C ALA A 264 20.11 -9.63 -22.76
N GLN A 265 18.93 -9.02 -22.58
CA GLN A 265 18.60 -7.78 -23.26
C GLN A 265 19.46 -6.63 -22.74
N THR A 266 19.98 -5.80 -23.64
CA THR A 266 20.54 -4.50 -23.26
C THR A 266 19.41 -3.63 -22.73
N LYS A 267 19.52 -3.17 -21.49
CA LYS A 267 18.53 -2.28 -20.89
C LYS A 267 18.37 -1.02 -21.74
N ALA A 268 17.12 -0.65 -22.04
CA ALA A 268 16.82 0.53 -22.81
C ALA A 268 17.34 1.79 -22.10
N GLY A 269 17.93 2.71 -22.85
CA GLY A 269 18.31 4.02 -22.33
C GLY A 269 17.09 4.73 -21.75
N LEU A 270 17.26 5.31 -20.56
CA LEU A 270 16.17 5.96 -19.83
C LEU A 270 15.83 7.35 -20.39
N GLY A 271 16.63 7.87 -21.31
CA GLY A 271 16.52 9.26 -21.78
C GLY A 271 17.30 10.23 -20.87
N ALA A 272 17.34 11.48 -21.28
CA ALA A 272 17.89 12.58 -20.50
C ALA A 272 16.74 13.45 -19.98
N LEU A 273 16.87 14.02 -18.77
CA LEU A 273 15.92 15.06 -18.36
C LEU A 273 16.03 16.26 -19.29
N VAL A 274 14.88 16.82 -19.64
CA VAL A 274 14.79 18.18 -20.17
C VAL A 274 15.03 19.14 -19.00
N THR A 275 16.22 19.74 -18.94
CA THR A 275 16.51 20.80 -17.98
C THR A 275 15.60 22.00 -18.22
N LYS A 276 14.56 22.13 -17.40
CA LYS A 276 13.73 23.34 -17.32
C LYS A 276 14.44 24.37 -16.44
N GLY A 277 14.35 25.64 -16.82
CA GLY A 277 14.64 26.75 -15.90
C GLY A 277 13.48 26.94 -14.91
N GLU A 278 13.44 28.09 -14.25
CA GLU A 278 12.25 28.52 -13.50
C GLU A 278 11.03 28.52 -14.42
N THR A 279 10.09 27.63 -14.15
CA THR A 279 8.89 27.41 -14.96
C THR A 279 7.70 27.18 -14.03
N ALA A 280 6.52 27.61 -14.47
CA ALA A 280 5.26 27.37 -13.79
C ALA A 280 4.29 26.69 -14.76
N GLU A 281 3.63 25.64 -14.29
CA GLU A 281 2.69 24.84 -15.07
C GLU A 281 1.40 24.66 -14.26
N VAL A 282 0.26 24.70 -14.94
CA VAL A 282 -1.07 24.55 -14.32
C VAL A 282 -1.73 23.30 -14.90
N ILE A 283 -1.76 22.23 -14.10
CA ILE A 283 -2.38 20.96 -14.46
C ILE A 283 -3.82 20.99 -13.95
N VAL A 284 -4.79 20.97 -14.87
CA VAL A 284 -6.22 21.06 -14.53
C VAL A 284 -6.88 19.71 -14.69
N ILE A 285 -7.13 19.01 -13.57
CA ILE A 285 -7.89 17.76 -13.55
C ILE A 285 -9.25 17.98 -12.86
N PRO A 286 -10.38 17.81 -13.56
CA PRO A 286 -11.70 17.88 -12.95
C PRO A 286 -11.88 16.82 -11.86
N GLY A 287 -12.33 17.25 -10.68
CA GLY A 287 -12.59 16.37 -9.53
C GLY A 287 -11.38 16.08 -8.63
N ASP A 288 -10.27 16.79 -8.80
CA ASP A 288 -9.14 16.76 -7.86
C ASP A 288 -9.06 18.04 -7.01
N ILE A 289 -8.23 18.02 -5.96
CA ILE A 289 -8.02 19.14 -5.05
C ILE A 289 -7.02 20.16 -5.60
N THR A 290 -7.26 21.45 -5.34
CA THR A 290 -6.28 22.50 -5.64
C THR A 290 -5.08 22.36 -4.71
N SER A 291 -3.88 22.25 -5.28
CA SER A 291 -2.62 22.24 -4.55
C SER A 291 -1.56 23.08 -5.27
N ILE A 292 -0.57 23.56 -4.54
CA ILE A 292 0.67 24.10 -5.10
C ILE A 292 1.83 23.20 -4.69
N GLN A 293 2.67 22.87 -5.67
CA GLN A 293 3.93 22.18 -5.52
C GLN A 293 5.04 23.07 -6.10
N ILE A 294 6.15 23.18 -5.38
CA ILE A 294 7.41 23.73 -5.89
C ILE A 294 8.40 22.57 -5.88
N ALA A 295 8.95 22.21 -7.04
CA ALA A 295 9.84 21.07 -7.14
C ALA A 295 11.01 21.36 -8.09
N TRP A 296 12.13 20.70 -7.82
CA TRP A 296 13.32 20.71 -8.67
C TRP A 296 13.86 19.29 -8.79
N THR A 297 14.33 18.94 -9.98
CA THR A 297 14.95 17.65 -10.26
C THR A 297 16.46 17.82 -10.37
N ARG A 298 17.23 16.96 -9.70
CA ARG A 298 18.68 16.83 -9.89
C ARG A 298 19.03 15.43 -10.40
N PRO A 299 20.14 15.24 -11.13
CA PRO A 299 20.64 13.91 -11.45
C PRO A 299 20.81 13.06 -10.18
N TYR A 300 20.51 11.77 -10.29
CA TYR A 300 20.63 10.77 -9.24
C TYR A 300 22.09 10.49 -8.99
N ASP A 301 22.48 10.55 -7.73
CA ASP A 301 23.82 10.14 -7.36
C ASP A 301 23.95 8.61 -7.35
N ALA A 302 24.39 8.06 -8.49
CA ALA A 302 24.73 6.65 -8.63
C ALA A 302 26.06 6.25 -7.96
N ALA A 303 26.75 7.16 -7.25
CA ALA A 303 27.93 6.80 -6.47
C ALA A 303 27.58 5.81 -5.35
N PRO A 304 28.51 4.91 -4.97
CA PRO A 304 28.28 3.92 -3.93
C PRO A 304 27.86 4.53 -2.59
N ASP A 305 27.16 3.74 -1.79
CA ASP A 305 26.68 4.15 -0.47
C ASP A 305 27.85 4.26 0.52
N THR A 306 28.06 5.46 1.06
CA THR A 306 29.19 5.82 1.95
C THR A 306 28.69 6.48 3.24
N LEU A 307 29.49 6.42 4.30
CA LEU A 307 29.21 7.13 5.55
C LEU A 307 29.08 8.65 5.33
N ALA A 308 29.84 9.20 4.38
CA ALA A 308 29.75 10.60 3.99
C ALA A 308 28.40 10.93 3.33
N LYS A 309 27.94 10.10 2.37
CA LYS A 309 26.65 10.24 1.69
C LYS A 309 25.47 10.09 2.65
N ARG A 310 25.46 9.03 3.48
CA ARG A 310 24.46 8.81 4.54
C ARG A 310 24.39 9.99 5.51
N ARG A 311 25.53 10.57 5.88
CA ARG A 311 25.59 11.74 6.78
C ARG A 311 25.07 13.01 6.11
N ALA A 312 25.33 13.21 4.82
CA ALA A 312 24.79 14.33 4.06
C ALA A 312 23.26 14.24 3.97
N GLY A 313 22.73 13.07 3.57
CA GLY A 313 21.29 12.79 3.55
C GLY A 313 20.63 13.01 4.91
N LEU A 314 21.20 12.47 5.99
CA LEU A 314 20.67 12.69 7.35
C LEU A 314 20.64 14.18 7.76
N ILE A 315 21.60 15.00 7.33
CA ILE A 315 21.58 16.45 7.59
C ILE A 315 20.47 17.14 6.80
N GLU A 316 20.24 16.72 5.56
CA GLU A 316 19.14 17.18 4.70
C GLU A 316 17.77 16.77 5.27
N ASP A 317 17.60 15.50 5.67
CA ASP A 317 16.42 14.96 6.34
C ASP A 317 16.08 15.71 7.64
N LEU A 318 17.09 16.02 8.46
CA LEU A 318 16.92 16.83 9.67
C LEU A 318 16.52 18.27 9.33
N GLY A 319 17.02 18.82 8.22
CA GLY A 319 16.58 20.10 7.66
C GLY A 319 15.10 20.08 7.27
N PHE A 320 14.67 19.06 6.55
CA PHE A 320 13.27 18.85 6.20
C PHE A 320 12.39 18.59 7.43
N LEU A 321 12.85 17.83 8.42
CA LEU A 321 12.12 17.63 9.68
C LEU A 321 11.87 18.96 10.41
N VAL A 322 12.87 19.83 10.48
CA VAL A 322 12.73 21.18 11.06
C VAL A 322 11.76 22.04 10.24
N LEU A 323 11.82 21.96 8.91
CA LEU A 323 10.94 22.74 8.03
C LEU A 323 9.49 22.23 8.08
N ASN A 324 9.28 20.92 8.02
CA ASN A 324 7.98 20.25 8.22
C ASN A 324 7.34 20.65 9.56
N ARG A 325 8.12 20.63 10.64
CA ARG A 325 7.64 21.10 11.96
C ARG A 325 7.23 22.59 11.94
N ARG A 326 7.95 23.44 11.21
CA ARG A 326 7.61 24.87 11.06
C ARG A 326 6.34 25.06 10.23
N VAL A 327 6.19 24.38 9.10
CA VAL A 327 4.99 24.54 8.26
C VAL A 327 3.76 23.90 8.90
N SER A 328 3.90 22.79 9.63
CA SER A 328 2.83 22.23 10.48
C SER A 328 2.38 23.23 11.56
N ALA A 329 3.31 23.94 12.19
CA ALA A 329 3.01 25.00 13.16
C ALA A 329 2.48 26.31 12.54
N ILE A 330 2.51 26.44 11.21
CA ILE A 330 1.78 27.48 10.46
C ILE A 330 0.37 26.97 10.13
N ALA A 331 0.24 25.75 9.63
CA ALA A 331 -1.03 25.11 9.26
C ALA A 331 -2.02 24.98 10.43
N SER A 332 -1.53 24.85 11.66
CA SER A 332 -2.35 24.79 12.88
C SER A 332 -2.89 26.13 13.38
N LYS A 333 -2.54 27.25 12.73
CA LYS A 333 -3.08 28.57 13.07
C LYS A 333 -4.45 28.80 12.45
N ALA A 334 -5.29 29.58 13.13
CA ALA A 334 -6.60 29.96 12.61
C ALA A 334 -6.51 30.81 11.31
N ASP A 335 -5.40 31.53 11.12
CA ASP A 335 -5.10 32.36 9.96
C ASP A 335 -4.11 31.71 8.96
N ALA A 336 -3.96 30.38 8.99
CA ALA A 336 -3.06 29.66 8.10
C ALA A 336 -3.39 29.89 6.60
N PRO A 337 -2.40 30.18 5.73
CA PRO A 337 -2.62 30.33 4.30
C PRO A 337 -2.75 28.98 3.55
N PHE A 338 -2.61 27.85 4.24
CA PHE A 338 -2.75 26.51 3.70
C PHE A 338 -3.25 25.52 4.77
N ILE A 339 -3.95 24.46 4.33
CA ILE A 339 -4.51 23.42 5.22
C ILE A 339 -3.41 22.49 5.77
N ASN A 340 -2.45 22.16 4.92
CA ASN A 340 -1.26 21.36 5.19
C ASN A 340 -0.11 21.90 4.32
N ALA A 341 1.10 21.42 4.61
CA ALA A 341 2.27 21.56 3.76
C ALA A 341 3.30 20.52 4.19
N ASP A 342 3.99 19.92 3.22
CA ASP A 342 5.13 19.04 3.45
C ASP A 342 6.36 19.49 2.65
N VAL A 343 7.53 19.08 3.10
CA VAL A 343 8.79 19.25 2.38
C VAL A 343 9.57 17.97 2.49
N ARG A 344 10.00 17.45 1.35
CA ARG A 344 10.70 16.17 1.26
C ARG A 344 11.61 16.16 0.03
N THR A 345 12.78 15.57 0.18
CA THR A 345 13.39 14.86 -0.94
C THR A 345 12.57 13.61 -1.21
N GLN A 346 12.23 13.41 -2.47
CA GLN A 346 11.86 12.11 -2.98
C GLN A 346 13.04 11.63 -3.83
N GLU A 347 13.89 10.80 -3.24
CA GLU A 347 14.68 9.89 -4.07
C GLU A 347 13.65 8.98 -4.75
N ASP A 348 13.48 9.10 -6.07
CA ASP A 348 12.56 8.26 -6.83
C ASP A 348 13.05 6.80 -6.94
N HIS A 349 14.00 6.39 -6.09
CA HIS A 349 14.52 5.03 -5.89
C HIS A 349 13.42 3.98 -5.71
N ASP A 350 12.39 4.32 -4.94
CA ASP A 350 11.24 3.46 -4.65
C ASP A 350 10.28 3.32 -5.84
N LEU A 351 10.32 4.26 -6.79
CA LEU A 351 9.57 4.16 -8.05
C LEU A 351 10.41 3.56 -9.18
N PHE A 352 11.73 3.78 -9.17
CA PHE A 352 12.66 3.29 -10.17
C PHE A 352 14.05 3.12 -9.54
N ARG A 353 14.57 1.88 -9.38
CA ARG A 353 15.98 1.67 -8.97
C ARG A 353 17.01 2.05 -10.04
N GLN A 354 16.58 2.76 -11.09
CA GLN A 354 17.33 3.04 -12.29
C GLN A 354 17.10 4.45 -12.83
N ALA A 355 15.99 5.14 -12.50
CA ALA A 355 15.77 6.50 -12.99
C ALA A 355 16.88 7.41 -12.48
N ALA A 356 17.53 8.09 -13.41
CA ALA A 356 18.79 8.78 -13.14
C ALA A 356 18.60 10.15 -12.46
N ASN A 357 17.57 10.33 -11.60
CA ASN A 357 17.26 11.60 -10.93
C ASN A 357 16.73 11.45 -9.49
N GLU A 358 17.00 12.45 -8.65
CA GLU A 358 16.36 12.69 -7.36
C GLU A 358 15.52 13.97 -7.45
N ALA A 359 14.30 13.94 -6.92
CA ALA A 359 13.37 15.07 -6.93
C ALA A 359 13.32 15.73 -5.54
N GLY A 360 13.78 16.98 -5.43
CA GLY A 360 13.48 17.81 -4.26
C GLY A 360 12.09 18.43 -4.42
N ALA A 361 11.19 18.15 -3.48
CA ALA A 361 9.80 18.64 -3.52
C ALA A 361 9.41 19.39 -2.23
N LEU A 362 9.13 20.69 -2.37
CA LEU A 362 8.22 21.41 -1.49
C LEU A 362 6.79 21.07 -1.96
N SER A 363 6.22 19.95 -1.49
CA SER A 363 4.87 19.50 -1.88
C SER A 363 3.76 19.91 -0.93
N SER A 364 2.57 20.13 -1.52
CA SER A 364 1.28 20.23 -0.83
C SER A 364 1.02 21.46 0.07
N ALA A 365 1.40 22.67 -0.36
CA ALA A 365 0.63 23.84 0.09
C ALA A 365 -0.78 23.76 -0.54
N ALA A 366 -1.73 23.16 0.18
CA ALA A 366 -3.15 23.26 -0.15
C ALA A 366 -3.62 24.68 0.16
N LEU A 367 -3.33 25.62 -0.75
CA LEU A 367 -3.72 27.02 -0.61
C LEU A 367 -5.25 27.14 -0.58
N VAL A 368 -5.74 27.35 0.62
CA VAL A 368 -7.00 28.05 0.86
C VAL A 368 -6.62 29.21 1.75
N SER A 369 -6.91 30.43 1.31
CA SER A 369 -6.84 31.61 2.16
C SER A 369 -7.51 31.32 3.50
N ALA A 370 -7.00 31.85 4.60
CA ALA A 370 -7.68 31.84 5.88
C ALA A 370 -9.09 32.43 5.78
N GLN A 371 -10.07 31.60 5.46
CA GLN A 371 -11.47 31.92 5.60
C GLN A 371 -11.77 31.75 7.08
N ALA A 372 -12.29 32.82 7.69
CA ALA A 372 -13.05 32.69 8.91
C ALA A 372 -14.06 31.54 8.73
N PRO A 373 -14.33 30.73 9.77
CA PRO A 373 -15.20 29.58 9.65
C PRO A 373 -16.50 30.00 8.96
N ILE A 374 -16.84 29.34 7.85
CA ILE A 374 -18.04 29.64 7.05
C ILE A 374 -19.31 29.50 7.89
N TRP A 375 -19.23 28.73 8.98
CA TRP A 375 -20.15 28.73 10.10
C TRP A 375 -19.44 28.22 11.37
N SER A 376 -19.86 28.71 12.54
CA SER A 376 -19.40 28.27 13.86
C SER A 376 -20.56 28.41 14.85
N SER A 377 -20.65 27.52 15.83
CA SER A 377 -21.70 27.55 16.85
C SER A 377 -21.23 26.93 18.17
N ASP A 378 -21.52 27.61 19.28
CA ASP A 378 -21.43 27.11 20.64
C ASP A 378 -22.80 26.67 21.22
N ALA A 379 -23.89 27.00 20.54
CA ALA A 379 -25.23 26.57 20.90
C ALA A 379 -25.39 25.04 20.77
N PRO A 380 -25.92 24.33 21.79
CA PRO A 380 -26.34 22.93 21.69
C PRO A 380 -27.32 22.73 20.53
N TYR A 381 -27.12 21.69 19.72
CA TYR A 381 -27.88 21.40 18.49
C TYR A 381 -27.85 22.52 17.43
N GLY A 382 -26.89 23.44 17.52
CA GLY A 382 -26.61 24.38 16.43
C GLY A 382 -26.23 23.60 15.17
N SER A 383 -26.89 23.89 14.05
CA SER A 383 -26.71 23.16 12.79
C SER A 383 -26.42 24.07 11.60
N PHE A 384 -25.71 23.54 10.61
CA PHE A 384 -25.40 24.19 9.34
C PHE A 384 -25.41 23.15 8.22
N SER A 385 -25.67 23.55 6.98
CA SER A 385 -25.69 22.64 5.83
C SER A 385 -25.24 23.33 4.56
N ARG A 386 -24.46 22.60 3.74
CA ARG A 386 -23.88 23.08 2.49
C ARG A 386 -23.51 21.92 1.58
N ASP A 387 -23.84 22.04 0.29
CA ASP A 387 -23.41 21.13 -0.78
C ASP A 387 -23.68 19.62 -0.51
N GLY A 388 -24.79 19.32 0.18
CA GLY A 388 -25.22 17.96 0.55
C GLY A 388 -24.73 17.46 1.93
N TYR A 389 -23.83 18.21 2.56
CA TYR A 389 -23.29 17.95 3.90
C TYR A 389 -24.02 18.78 4.95
N SER A 390 -24.15 18.27 6.17
CA SER A 390 -24.66 19.00 7.34
C SER A 390 -23.79 18.77 8.57
N TRP A 391 -23.56 19.80 9.37
CA TRP A 391 -22.81 19.73 10.63
C TRP A 391 -23.72 20.08 11.79
N ASN A 392 -23.63 19.32 12.87
CA ASN A 392 -24.51 19.46 14.04
C ASN A 392 -23.68 19.51 15.33
N ASN A 393 -23.93 20.50 16.18
CA ASN A 393 -23.29 20.67 17.49
C ASN A 393 -24.06 19.92 18.59
N ASP A 394 -24.27 18.62 18.41
CA ASP A 394 -25.19 17.87 19.27
C ASP A 394 -24.59 17.66 20.66
N VAL A 395 -25.28 18.19 21.67
CA VAL A 395 -24.90 18.19 23.08
C VAL A 395 -26.15 17.99 23.93
N TRP A 396 -26.13 17.02 24.84
CA TRP A 396 -27.30 16.62 25.61
C TRP A 396 -27.01 16.33 27.10
N GLY A 397 -28.10 16.32 27.87
CA GLY A 397 -28.07 16.04 29.30
C GLY A 397 -27.75 17.26 30.18
N PRO A 398 -28.21 17.28 31.45
CA PRO A 398 -28.20 18.46 32.31
C PRO A 398 -26.81 18.81 32.90
N ARG A 399 -25.75 18.14 32.46
CA ARG A 399 -24.36 18.31 32.95
C ARG A 399 -23.33 18.28 31.82
N ALA A 400 -23.73 18.53 30.59
CA ALA A 400 -22.77 18.73 29.51
C ALA A 400 -21.96 20.01 29.77
N GLY A 401 -20.66 19.96 29.46
CA GLY A 401 -19.79 21.12 29.42
C GLY A 401 -19.90 21.87 28.10
N PRO A 402 -19.23 23.03 27.98
CA PRO A 402 -19.28 23.85 26.78
C PRO A 402 -18.62 23.14 25.59
N GLN A 403 -19.16 23.38 24.40
CA GLN A 403 -18.68 22.81 23.14
C GLN A 403 -18.91 23.80 22.00
N THR A 404 -17.91 23.97 21.13
CA THR A 404 -17.98 24.84 19.97
C THR A 404 -17.53 24.11 18.73
N ILE A 405 -18.44 23.92 17.77
CA ILE A 405 -18.14 23.38 16.44
C ILE A 405 -17.80 24.53 15.48
N SER A 406 -16.88 24.30 14.55
CA SER A 406 -16.49 25.28 13.52
C SER A 406 -16.28 24.60 12.19
N VAL A 407 -16.87 25.12 11.12
CA VAL A 407 -16.78 24.59 9.77
C VAL A 407 -15.98 25.56 8.92
N SER A 408 -14.86 25.09 8.37
CA SER A 408 -13.99 25.89 7.48
C SER A 408 -14.27 25.64 5.99
N GLY A 409 -14.91 24.52 5.66
CA GLY A 409 -15.30 24.17 4.30
C GLY A 409 -16.05 22.83 4.26
N VAL A 410 -16.56 22.45 3.08
CA VAL A 410 -17.42 21.26 2.93
C VAL A 410 -16.76 19.95 3.39
N ASN A 411 -15.43 19.87 3.31
CA ASN A 411 -14.67 18.71 3.75
C ASN A 411 -13.84 18.97 5.02
N ARG A 412 -13.90 20.16 5.65
CA ARG A 412 -13.02 20.54 6.78
C ARG A 412 -13.77 21.25 7.90
N TRP A 413 -13.70 20.69 9.09
CA TRP A 413 -14.34 21.22 10.29
C TRP A 413 -13.55 20.82 11.56
N SER A 414 -13.89 21.42 12.69
CA SER A 414 -13.32 21.07 13.99
C SER A 414 -14.35 21.24 15.10
N VAL A 415 -14.07 20.65 16.26
CA VAL A 415 -14.83 20.88 17.49
C VAL A 415 -13.91 20.97 18.70
N TRP A 416 -14.13 21.98 19.52
CA TRP A 416 -13.60 22.08 20.88
C TRP A 416 -14.69 21.67 21.87
N SER A 417 -14.36 20.87 22.89
CA SER A 417 -15.33 20.47 23.94
C SER A 417 -14.66 20.27 25.29
N ASP A 418 -15.28 20.73 26.37
CA ASP A 418 -14.82 20.58 27.77
C ASP A 418 -15.83 19.78 28.62
N GLN A 419 -16.04 18.51 28.28
CA GLN A 419 -17.00 17.64 28.96
C GLN A 419 -16.46 17.16 30.32
N PRO A 420 -17.24 17.26 31.41
CA PRO A 420 -16.77 16.87 32.75
C PRO A 420 -16.60 15.36 32.86
N ASN A 421 -15.62 14.92 33.68
CA ASN A 421 -15.31 13.50 33.90
C ASN A 421 -16.39 12.79 34.73
N THR A 422 -17.50 12.45 34.05
CA THR A 422 -18.70 11.84 34.61
C THR A 422 -19.23 10.78 33.63
N PRO A 423 -19.94 9.73 34.09
CA PRO A 423 -20.45 8.67 33.20
C PRO A 423 -21.39 9.16 32.08
N GLY A 424 -21.48 8.36 31.02
CA GLY A 424 -22.36 8.56 29.86
C GLY A 424 -21.81 9.53 28.81
N ILE A 425 -22.12 9.32 27.53
CA ILE A 425 -21.79 10.23 26.44
C ILE A 425 -22.59 11.54 26.62
N LYS A 426 -21.96 12.69 26.38
CA LYS A 426 -22.56 14.03 26.54
C LYS A 426 -22.87 14.71 25.20
N SER A 427 -22.15 14.35 24.15
CA SER A 427 -22.23 15.03 22.86
C SER A 427 -21.71 14.14 21.73
N TYR A 428 -22.26 14.36 20.54
CA TYR A 428 -21.80 13.80 19.27
C TYR A 428 -21.75 14.91 18.20
N PRO A 429 -20.82 15.89 18.34
CA PRO A 429 -20.52 16.81 17.24
C PRO A 429 -20.08 16.01 16.01
N HIS A 430 -20.77 16.22 14.90
CA HIS A 430 -20.58 15.42 13.70
C HIS A 430 -20.86 16.20 12.40
N VAL A 431 -20.38 15.63 11.30
CA VAL A 431 -20.81 15.92 9.93
C VAL A 431 -21.62 14.74 9.38
N ALA A 432 -22.66 15.00 8.59
CA ALA A 432 -23.54 14.00 8.01
C ALA A 432 -23.75 14.24 6.50
N PHE A 433 -23.99 13.15 5.77
CA PHE A 433 -24.27 13.14 4.34
C PHE A 433 -25.39 12.13 4.01
N ASN A 434 -26.46 12.58 3.37
CA ASN A 434 -27.62 11.75 3.06
C ASN A 434 -27.43 10.89 1.80
N ILE A 435 -27.79 9.61 1.89
CA ILE A 435 -27.68 8.62 0.82
C ILE A 435 -29.04 8.31 0.21
N GLY A 436 -30.04 7.97 1.03
CA GLY A 436 -31.42 7.70 0.62
C GLY A 436 -31.65 6.53 -0.36
N LYS A 437 -30.69 5.61 -0.53
CA LYS A 437 -30.73 4.52 -1.54
C LYS A 437 -30.79 3.11 -0.89
N PRO A 438 -31.55 2.15 -1.45
CA PRO A 438 -31.42 0.73 -1.12
C PRO A 438 -29.99 0.22 -1.32
N LEU A 439 -29.46 -0.58 -0.40
CA LEU A 439 -28.09 -1.12 -0.44
C LEU A 439 -27.82 -1.89 -1.74
N SER A 440 -28.80 -2.63 -2.26
CA SER A 440 -28.73 -3.30 -3.57
C SER A 440 -28.51 -2.36 -4.76
N SER A 441 -28.98 -1.11 -4.67
CA SER A 441 -28.93 -0.12 -5.76
C SER A 441 -27.67 0.75 -5.76
N ILE A 442 -26.88 0.71 -4.68
CA ILE A 442 -25.66 1.51 -4.57
C ILE A 442 -24.51 0.76 -5.25
N ASN A 443 -23.84 1.39 -6.22
CA ASN A 443 -22.67 0.82 -6.89
C ASN A 443 -21.42 1.01 -6.03
N THR A 444 -21.22 2.22 -5.50
CA THR A 444 -20.11 2.57 -4.61
C THR A 444 -20.64 3.37 -3.42
N LEU A 445 -20.29 2.97 -2.20
CA LEU A 445 -20.42 3.79 -1.00
C LEU A 445 -19.13 3.69 -0.19
N SER A 446 -18.31 4.74 -0.27
CA SER A 446 -17.05 4.83 0.48
C SER A 446 -16.90 6.20 1.12
N SER A 447 -16.08 6.29 2.16
CA SER A 447 -15.75 7.56 2.81
C SER A 447 -14.28 7.63 3.16
N SER A 448 -13.68 8.81 2.99
CA SER A 448 -12.28 9.09 3.34
C SER A 448 -12.22 10.13 4.46
N PHE A 449 -11.34 9.89 5.45
CA PHE A 449 -11.17 10.74 6.61
C PHE A 449 -9.68 11.04 6.89
N ASN A 450 -9.42 12.21 7.45
CA ASN A 450 -8.14 12.62 8.02
C ASN A 450 -8.41 13.55 9.21
N GLN A 451 -7.84 13.24 10.38
CA GLN A 451 -8.15 13.92 11.63
C GLN A 451 -6.93 14.11 12.54
N GLU A 452 -7.01 15.08 13.44
CA GLU A 452 -6.14 15.22 14.60
C GLU A 452 -6.97 15.09 15.87
N VAL A 453 -6.53 14.22 16.77
CA VAL A 453 -7.21 13.91 18.03
C VAL A 453 -6.32 14.26 19.22
N PRO A 454 -6.91 14.65 20.37
CA PRO A 454 -6.16 14.95 21.57
C PRO A 454 -5.57 13.68 22.19
N THR A 455 -4.66 13.82 23.15
CA THR A 455 -4.32 12.72 24.08
C THR A 455 -5.20 12.76 25.33
N GLY A 456 -5.60 11.59 25.82
CA GLY A 456 -6.43 11.42 27.02
C GLY A 456 -7.87 11.96 26.92
N GLY A 457 -8.64 11.82 28.00
CA GLY A 457 -10.09 11.96 28.00
C GLY A 457 -10.79 10.60 27.87
N ALA A 458 -12.11 10.61 27.69
CA ALA A 458 -12.93 9.44 27.36
C ALA A 458 -13.81 9.79 26.15
N TRP A 459 -13.45 9.27 24.99
CA TRP A 459 -14.11 9.55 23.71
C TRP A 459 -13.73 8.51 22.65
N ASP A 460 -14.53 8.48 21.60
CA ASP A 460 -14.29 7.71 20.38
C ASP A 460 -14.69 8.52 19.15
N VAL A 461 -13.87 8.42 18.09
CA VAL A 461 -14.13 9.03 16.79
C VAL A 461 -14.68 7.94 15.90
N ALA A 462 -15.90 8.16 15.42
CA ALA A 462 -16.73 7.12 14.82
C ALA A 462 -17.46 7.62 13.58
N TYR A 463 -17.53 6.75 12.56
CA TYR A 463 -18.66 6.77 11.66
C TYR A 463 -19.90 6.33 12.41
N ASP A 464 -21.02 6.97 12.11
CA ASP A 464 -22.35 6.57 12.54
C ASP A 464 -23.26 6.52 11.30
N ILE A 465 -23.75 5.34 10.96
CA ILE A 465 -24.44 5.08 9.69
C ILE A 465 -25.83 4.53 9.98
N TRP A 466 -26.83 5.29 9.56
CA TRP A 466 -28.24 5.00 9.83
C TRP A 466 -28.96 4.49 8.59
N ASP A 467 -29.83 3.49 8.76
CA ASP A 467 -30.87 3.18 7.79
C ASP A 467 -32.01 4.22 7.83
N SER A 468 -32.76 4.36 6.74
CA SER A 468 -33.82 5.38 6.59
C SER A 468 -35.03 5.20 7.52
N SER A 469 -35.14 4.10 8.26
CA SER A 469 -36.17 3.86 9.28
C SER A 469 -35.68 4.09 10.71
N ASN A 470 -34.39 4.41 10.90
CA ASN A 470 -33.72 4.54 12.17
C ASN A 470 -33.91 3.31 13.07
N LYS A 471 -33.76 2.10 12.50
CA LYS A 471 -33.84 0.83 13.22
C LYS A 471 -32.54 0.04 13.24
N HIS A 472 -31.56 0.44 12.44
CA HIS A 472 -30.21 -0.09 12.43
C HIS A 472 -29.22 1.07 12.43
N GLU A 473 -28.42 1.12 13.48
CA GLU A 473 -27.25 1.98 13.65
C GLU A 473 -25.99 1.12 13.41
N ILE A 474 -25.09 1.60 12.55
CA ILE A 474 -23.82 0.92 12.25
C ILE A 474 -22.67 1.88 12.55
N MET A 475 -21.96 1.64 13.63
CA MET A 475 -20.85 2.49 14.06
C MET A 475 -19.51 1.92 13.60
N LEU A 476 -18.60 2.75 13.06
CA LEU A 476 -17.23 2.34 12.73
C LEU A 476 -16.21 3.22 13.49
N TRP A 477 -15.67 2.70 14.59
CA TRP A 477 -14.75 3.43 15.47
C TRP A 477 -13.32 3.40 14.90
N THR A 478 -12.80 4.56 14.48
CA THR A 478 -11.51 4.70 13.80
C THR A 478 -10.35 4.94 14.77
N ASN A 479 -10.57 5.77 15.79
CA ASN A 479 -9.65 6.02 16.90
C ASN A 479 -10.44 6.39 18.16
N TYR A 480 -10.00 5.92 19.33
CA TYR A 480 -10.78 5.95 20.57
C TYR A 480 -9.89 5.71 21.80
N THR A 481 -10.33 6.13 22.98
CA THR A 481 -9.55 5.98 24.22
C THR A 481 -9.70 4.62 24.91
N GLY A 482 -10.71 3.84 24.54
CA GLY A 482 -10.88 2.43 24.93
C GLY A 482 -9.97 1.47 24.15
N ASN A 483 -10.25 0.17 24.21
CA ASN A 483 -9.49 -0.88 23.54
C ASN A 483 -10.37 -1.69 22.57
N SER A 484 -9.75 -2.25 21.53
CA SER A 484 -10.45 -3.01 20.48
C SER A 484 -11.10 -4.31 20.99
N ASP A 485 -10.67 -4.81 22.15
CA ASP A 485 -11.25 -5.96 22.86
C ASP A 485 -12.54 -5.64 23.64
N GLY A 486 -13.05 -4.41 23.56
CA GLY A 486 -14.25 -3.95 24.26
C GLY A 486 -13.99 -3.46 25.69
N SER A 487 -12.72 -3.43 26.14
CA SER A 487 -12.32 -2.86 27.44
C SER A 487 -11.97 -1.37 27.35
N GLY A 488 -11.68 -0.74 28.51
CA GLY A 488 -11.25 0.66 28.59
C GLY A 488 -12.31 1.62 29.13
N ASN A 489 -12.06 2.92 28.98
CA ASN A 489 -12.89 3.98 29.57
C ASN A 489 -14.13 4.34 28.74
N VAL A 490 -14.06 4.23 27.41
CA VAL A 490 -15.21 4.09 26.50
C VAL A 490 -15.34 2.64 26.06
N LYS A 491 -16.55 2.19 25.75
CA LYS A 491 -16.88 0.83 25.32
C LYS A 491 -18.05 0.91 24.33
N PRO A 492 -18.12 0.01 23.32
CA PRO A 492 -19.27 -0.05 22.43
C PRO A 492 -20.55 -0.45 23.18
N ILE A 493 -21.69 -0.09 22.59
CA ILE A 493 -23.00 -0.60 23.00
C ILE A 493 -23.01 -2.13 22.79
N SER A 494 -23.39 -2.87 23.83
CA SER A 494 -23.34 -4.34 23.83
C SER A 494 -24.44 -4.94 24.71
N TYR A 495 -25.03 -6.06 24.28
CA TYR A 495 -25.88 -6.87 25.17
C TYR A 495 -25.09 -7.60 26.26
N HIS A 496 -23.80 -7.84 26.04
CA HIS A 496 -22.99 -8.75 26.85
C HIS A 496 -21.66 -8.14 27.25
N TYR A 497 -21.36 -8.24 28.55
CA TYR A 497 -20.13 -7.77 29.17
C TYR A 497 -19.48 -8.90 29.98
N ALA A 498 -18.16 -9.01 29.90
CA ALA A 498 -17.38 -9.93 30.71
C ALA A 498 -17.37 -9.48 32.19
N PRO A 499 -16.99 -10.35 33.16
CA PRO A 499 -16.87 -9.97 34.57
C PRO A 499 -15.88 -8.82 34.84
N SER A 500 -14.94 -8.55 33.92
CA SER A 500 -14.05 -7.38 33.93
C SER A 500 -14.73 -6.07 33.53
N GLY A 501 -15.99 -6.12 33.09
CA GLY A 501 -16.74 -4.99 32.52
C GLY A 501 -16.43 -4.69 31.05
N ALA A 502 -15.56 -5.47 30.38
CA ALA A 502 -15.31 -5.33 28.94
C ALA A 502 -16.53 -5.81 28.13
N ALA A 503 -16.91 -5.10 27.07
CA ALA A 503 -17.89 -5.60 26.10
C ALA A 503 -17.37 -6.88 25.42
N ILE A 504 -18.24 -7.85 25.13
CA ILE A 504 -17.85 -9.10 24.48
C ILE A 504 -18.08 -8.97 22.97
N PRO A 505 -17.05 -9.13 22.11
CA PRO A 505 -17.25 -9.10 20.66
C PRO A 505 -18.01 -10.35 20.18
N VAL A 506 -18.98 -10.15 19.30
CA VAL A 506 -19.71 -11.23 18.60
C VAL A 506 -18.92 -11.80 17.41
N TYR A 507 -18.02 -11.00 16.82
CA TYR A 507 -17.01 -11.46 15.86
C TYR A 507 -15.69 -10.73 16.10
N SER A 508 -14.57 -11.43 16.03
CA SER A 508 -13.23 -10.86 16.24
C SER A 508 -12.37 -10.95 14.98
N ASN A 509 -11.49 -9.96 14.78
CA ASN A 509 -10.55 -9.88 13.66
C ASN A 509 -11.20 -10.01 12.26
N VAL A 510 -12.40 -9.45 12.08
CA VAL A 510 -13.10 -9.43 10.80
C VAL A 510 -12.39 -8.47 9.86
N ASN A 511 -11.82 -8.97 8.76
CA ASN A 511 -11.30 -8.12 7.69
C ASN A 511 -12.43 -7.78 6.70
N VAL A 512 -12.80 -6.50 6.62
CA VAL A 512 -13.85 -5.98 5.74
C VAL A 512 -13.68 -4.48 5.52
N GLY A 513 -14.06 -3.98 4.34
CA GLY A 513 -14.14 -2.54 4.09
C GLY A 513 -12.79 -1.79 4.11
N GLY A 514 -11.67 -2.50 3.93
CA GLY A 514 -10.32 -1.94 3.95
C GLY A 514 -9.61 -1.94 5.32
N ALA A 515 -10.17 -2.62 6.34
CA ALA A 515 -9.51 -2.78 7.64
C ALA A 515 -9.94 -4.05 8.39
N THR A 516 -9.28 -4.32 9.51
CA THR A 516 -9.63 -5.39 10.45
C THR A 516 -10.35 -4.80 11.68
N TRP A 517 -11.45 -5.44 12.09
CA TRP A 517 -12.37 -4.96 13.11
C TRP A 517 -12.74 -6.06 14.12
N ASN A 518 -13.02 -5.66 15.35
CA ASN A 518 -13.83 -6.45 16.29
C ASN A 518 -15.25 -5.89 16.28
N VAL A 519 -16.24 -6.78 16.26
CA VAL A 519 -17.65 -6.44 16.03
C VAL A 519 -18.45 -6.73 17.29
N PHE A 520 -19.25 -5.76 17.71
CA PHE A 520 -20.10 -5.79 18.90
C PHE A 520 -21.56 -5.59 18.51
N GLU A 521 -22.47 -6.13 19.31
CA GLU A 521 -23.91 -6.05 19.08
C GLU A 521 -24.62 -5.65 20.36
N GLY A 522 -25.48 -4.62 20.26
CA GLY A 522 -26.37 -4.22 21.33
C GLY A 522 -27.61 -3.48 20.82
N GLU A 523 -28.20 -2.67 21.69
CA GLU A 523 -29.48 -2.02 21.46
C GLU A 523 -29.47 -0.60 22.02
N GLY A 524 -29.98 0.34 21.23
CA GLY A 524 -30.14 1.73 21.66
C GLY A 524 -31.38 1.94 22.53
N PRO A 525 -31.55 3.14 23.11
CA PRO A 525 -32.55 3.40 24.15
C PRO A 525 -34.02 3.31 23.66
N ASP A 526 -34.29 3.43 22.36
CA ASP A 526 -35.62 3.23 21.75
C ASP A 526 -35.77 1.87 21.03
N GLY A 527 -34.86 0.92 21.29
CA GLY A 527 -34.95 -0.45 20.78
C GLY A 527 -34.43 -0.65 19.34
N HIS A 528 -33.69 0.30 18.78
CA HIS A 528 -32.99 0.08 17.50
C HIS A 528 -31.74 -0.79 17.70
N LYS A 529 -31.37 -1.55 16.68
CA LYS A 529 -30.20 -2.43 16.69
C LYS A 529 -28.92 -1.61 16.47
N VAL A 530 -27.91 -1.79 17.32
CA VAL A 530 -26.59 -1.17 17.17
C VAL A 530 -25.55 -2.24 16.85
N ILE A 531 -24.81 -2.05 15.75
CA ILE A 531 -23.67 -2.88 15.36
C ILE A 531 -22.42 -2.00 15.32
N SER A 532 -21.53 -2.15 16.31
CA SER A 532 -20.31 -1.36 16.42
C SER A 532 -19.09 -2.16 15.94
N LEU A 533 -18.32 -1.61 15.00
CA LEU A 533 -17.07 -2.15 14.50
C LEU A 533 -15.90 -1.31 15.04
N LEU A 534 -15.11 -1.89 15.96
CA LEU A 534 -13.91 -1.26 16.51
C LEU A 534 -12.68 -1.69 15.72
N ARG A 535 -12.00 -0.74 15.08
CA ARG A 535 -10.81 -1.02 14.28
C ARG A 535 -9.70 -1.59 15.18
N THR A 536 -9.14 -2.75 14.84
CA THR A 536 -8.15 -3.43 15.70
C THR A 536 -6.82 -2.67 15.77
N SER A 537 -6.45 -1.99 14.68
CA SER A 537 -5.36 -1.00 14.63
C SER A 537 -5.95 0.39 14.36
N LYS A 538 -5.98 1.23 15.39
CA LYS A 538 -6.51 2.60 15.35
C LYS A 538 -5.77 3.46 14.33
N THR A 539 -6.47 4.37 13.65
CA THR A 539 -5.86 5.30 12.70
C THR A 539 -6.51 6.67 12.73
N ASN A 540 -5.75 7.70 12.38
CA ASN A 540 -6.22 9.07 12.19
C ASN A 540 -6.48 9.43 10.72
N SER A 541 -6.14 8.55 9.78
CA SER A 541 -6.49 8.74 8.38
C SER A 541 -6.75 7.40 7.67
N GLY A 542 -7.54 7.47 6.61
CA GLY A 542 -7.80 6.32 5.75
C GLY A 542 -9.11 6.45 4.97
N THR A 543 -9.47 5.36 4.31
CA THR A 543 -10.74 5.20 3.59
C THR A 543 -11.45 3.96 4.12
N VAL A 544 -12.78 4.00 4.15
CA VAL A 544 -13.65 2.87 4.46
C VAL A 544 -14.57 2.60 3.29
N ASP A 545 -14.65 1.33 2.85
CA ASP A 545 -15.70 0.87 1.94
C ASP A 545 -16.92 0.43 2.77
N ILE A 546 -17.82 1.40 2.95
CA ILE A 546 -19.05 1.26 3.73
C ILE A 546 -19.99 0.26 3.06
N LYS A 547 -20.06 0.23 1.72
CA LYS A 547 -20.90 -0.74 1.00
C LYS A 547 -20.51 -2.17 1.36
N SER A 548 -19.21 -2.50 1.31
CA SER A 548 -18.74 -3.85 1.66
C SER A 548 -19.00 -4.19 3.13
N ILE A 549 -18.88 -3.23 4.05
CA ILE A 549 -19.22 -3.43 5.47
C ILE A 549 -20.71 -3.73 5.64
N LEU A 550 -21.60 -2.91 5.07
CA LEU A 550 -23.05 -3.14 5.15
C LEU A 550 -23.47 -4.45 4.48
N GLN A 551 -22.83 -4.85 3.38
CA GLN A 551 -23.04 -6.15 2.74
C GLN A 551 -22.57 -7.32 3.61
N TRP A 552 -21.45 -7.18 4.33
CA TRP A 552 -21.00 -8.18 5.30
C TRP A 552 -21.98 -8.30 6.48
N ILE A 553 -22.44 -7.18 7.06
CA ILE A 553 -23.44 -7.17 8.15
C ILE A 553 -24.75 -7.83 7.68
N LYS A 554 -25.23 -7.50 6.47
CA LYS A 554 -26.36 -8.19 5.81
C LYS A 554 -26.14 -9.69 5.68
N SER A 555 -24.93 -10.14 5.33
CA SER A 555 -24.58 -11.57 5.21
C SER A 555 -24.63 -12.33 6.54
N LYS A 556 -24.56 -11.63 7.68
CA LYS A 556 -24.74 -12.21 9.02
C LYS A 556 -26.21 -12.27 9.46
N GLY A 557 -27.14 -11.77 8.64
CA GLY A 557 -28.58 -11.81 8.92
C GLY A 557 -29.10 -10.69 9.81
N TYR A 558 -28.28 -9.69 10.14
CA TYR A 558 -28.69 -8.55 10.98
C TYR A 558 -29.79 -7.69 10.36
N PHE A 559 -29.80 -7.58 9.03
CA PHE A 559 -30.84 -6.88 8.28
C PHE A 559 -30.94 -7.39 6.83
N GLY A 560 -32.05 -7.04 6.16
CA GLY A 560 -32.31 -7.35 4.76
C GLY A 560 -31.64 -6.37 3.79
N ASP A 561 -32.36 -5.93 2.76
CA ASP A 561 -31.88 -4.87 1.88
C ASP A 561 -32.22 -3.49 2.47
N ILE A 562 -31.38 -3.01 3.38
CA ILE A 562 -31.59 -1.72 4.04
C ILE A 562 -31.57 -0.56 3.04
N LYS A 563 -32.40 0.44 3.28
CA LYS A 563 -32.31 1.74 2.61
C LYS A 563 -31.36 2.62 3.40
N VAL A 564 -30.11 2.73 2.97
CA VAL A 564 -29.09 3.55 3.64
C VAL A 564 -29.60 5.00 3.69
N GLY A 565 -29.76 5.51 4.91
CA GLY A 565 -30.31 6.84 5.18
C GLY A 565 -29.23 7.89 5.17
N SER A 566 -28.44 7.95 6.25
CA SER A 566 -27.37 8.92 6.47
C SER A 566 -26.05 8.22 6.78
N VAL A 567 -24.94 8.78 6.28
CA VAL A 567 -23.58 8.46 6.72
C VAL A 567 -23.08 9.67 7.49
N GLN A 568 -22.74 9.48 8.76
CA GLN A 568 -22.22 10.51 9.65
C GLN A 568 -20.78 10.19 10.08
N TYR A 569 -20.06 11.22 10.53
CA TYR A 569 -18.74 11.09 11.13
C TYR A 569 -18.51 12.19 12.16
N GLY A 570 -18.07 11.81 13.35
CA GLY A 570 -17.95 12.72 14.49
C GLY A 570 -17.19 12.08 15.63
N VAL A 571 -17.34 12.67 16.82
CA VAL A 571 -16.71 12.17 18.05
C VAL A 571 -17.74 12.07 19.17
N GLU A 572 -17.94 10.87 19.73
CA GLU A 572 -18.72 10.71 20.96
C GLU A 572 -17.85 11.11 22.16
N ILE A 573 -18.27 12.14 22.89
CA ILE A 573 -17.49 12.66 24.02
C ILE A 573 -18.17 12.31 25.34
N THR A 574 -17.59 11.36 26.08
CA THR A 574 -17.95 11.08 27.48
C THR A 574 -17.27 12.06 28.44
N SER A 575 -16.00 12.39 28.19
CA SER A 575 -15.19 13.29 29.03
C SER A 575 -14.01 13.91 28.27
N SER A 576 -13.82 15.24 28.41
CA SER A 576 -12.70 15.99 27.83
C SER A 576 -12.22 17.15 28.72
N PRO A 577 -11.89 16.93 30.01
CA PRO A 577 -11.73 18.01 30.99
C PRO A 577 -10.52 18.90 30.70
N GLY A 578 -10.69 20.21 30.92
CA GLY A 578 -9.72 21.25 30.53
C GLY A 578 -9.83 21.67 29.06
N GLY A 579 -10.87 21.21 28.35
CA GLY A 579 -11.07 21.43 26.93
C GLY A 579 -10.16 20.58 26.04
N LYS A 580 -10.74 19.95 25.01
CA LYS A 580 -9.99 19.23 23.98
C LYS A 580 -10.49 19.61 22.58
N ASN A 581 -9.53 19.72 21.65
CA ASN A 581 -9.79 19.97 20.23
C ASN A 581 -9.74 18.67 19.45
N PHE A 582 -10.68 18.51 18.52
CA PHE A 582 -10.71 17.49 17.48
C PHE A 582 -10.79 18.21 16.13
N ASN A 583 -9.78 18.00 15.27
CA ASN A 583 -9.75 18.62 13.94
C ASN A 583 -10.05 17.54 12.89
N PHE A 584 -11.00 17.80 12.01
CA PHE A 584 -11.32 16.93 10.87
C PHE A 584 -10.81 17.63 9.61
N ASN A 585 -9.53 17.37 9.31
CA ASN A 585 -8.78 18.03 8.24
C ASN A 585 -9.30 17.67 6.83
N ASN A 586 -9.82 16.45 6.66
CA ASN A 586 -10.60 16.06 5.50
C ASN A 586 -11.69 15.05 5.90
N TRP A 587 -12.91 15.25 5.42
CA TRP A 587 -13.96 14.23 5.40
C TRP A 587 -14.74 14.32 4.09
N SER A 588 -15.08 13.18 3.49
CA SER A 588 -15.79 13.15 2.20
C SER A 588 -16.46 11.80 1.98
N VAL A 589 -17.66 11.80 1.39
CA VAL A 589 -18.42 10.60 1.03
C VAL A 589 -18.56 10.48 -0.48
N THR A 590 -18.26 9.30 -1.03
CA THR A 590 -18.51 8.95 -2.43
C THR A 590 -19.69 7.99 -2.49
N SER A 591 -20.81 8.43 -3.08
CA SER A 591 -22.02 7.64 -3.30
C SER A 591 -22.39 7.65 -4.78
N LYS A 592 -22.35 6.48 -5.44
CA LYS A 592 -22.71 6.29 -6.86
C LYS A 592 -23.84 5.29 -6.98
#